data_AF-A0A850CN80-F1
#
_entry.id   AF-A0A850CN80-F1
#
_cell.length_a   1.000
_cell.length_b   1.000
_cell.length_c   1.000
_cell.angle_alpha   90.00
_cell.angle_beta   90.00
_cell.angle_gamma   90.00
#
_symmetry.space_group_name_H-M   'P 1'
#
loop_
_entity.id
_entity.type
_entity.pdbx_description
1 polymer ?
#
loop_
_entity_poly.entity_id
_entity_poly.type
_entity_poly.pdbx_seq_one_letter_code
_entity_poly.pdbx_strand_id
1 'polypeptide(L)' 'MTVASKGGSHDDESYAAGWEMGALDVTLSDAAGSFHEQMIHAANAPQADLVAMKNGYTAEITPVDDNWSHFAARWAAGP' A
#
# COMPACT_ATOMS: atom_id res chain seq x y z
N MET A 1 -11.22 32.07 14.79
CA MET A 1 -11.16 31.45 13.47
C MET A 1 -11.59 30.01 13.63
N THR A 2 -12.81 29.67 13.21
CA THR A 2 -13.29 28.28 13.22
C THR A 2 -12.87 27.64 11.92
N VAL A 3 -11.93 26.69 11.97
CA VAL A 3 -11.56 25.87 10.81
C VAL A 3 -12.79 25.02 10.49
N ALA A 4 -13.51 25.40 9.44
CA ALA A 4 -14.50 24.52 8.85
C ALA A 4 -13.73 23.33 8.27
N SER A 5 -13.95 22.12 8.81
CA SER A 5 -13.46 20.90 8.17
C SER A 5 -14.01 20.89 6.74
N LYS A 6 -13.11 20.96 5.77
CA LYS A 6 -13.42 20.73 4.36
C LYS A 6 -13.51 19.22 4.14
N GLY A 7 -14.41 18.55 4.85
CA GLY A 7 -14.72 17.13 4.67
C GLY A 7 -15.35 16.92 3.29
N GLY A 8 -14.52 16.98 2.24
CA GLY A 8 -14.81 16.49 0.91
C GLY A 8 -14.15 15.14 0.71
N SER A 9 -14.38 14.52 -0.45
CA SER A 9 -13.88 13.19 -0.85
C SER A 9 -12.41 12.90 -0.54
N HIS A 10 -11.60 13.95 -0.41
CA HIS A 10 -10.20 13.88 -0.04
C HIS A 10 -9.92 13.27 1.36
N ASP A 11 -10.80 13.51 2.34
CA ASP A 11 -10.67 12.89 3.68
C ASP A 11 -10.99 11.40 3.63
N ASP A 12 -11.97 11.00 2.83
CA ASP A 12 -12.36 9.59 2.65
C ASP A 12 -11.28 8.81 1.89
N GLU A 13 -10.69 9.40 0.85
CA GLU A 13 -9.57 8.82 0.11
C GLU A 13 -8.34 8.66 0.99
N SER A 14 -8.03 9.64 1.84
CA SER A 14 -6.91 9.58 2.77
C SER A 14 -7.14 8.53 3.87
N TYR A 15 -8.36 8.38 4.36
CA TYR A 15 -8.74 7.34 5.32
C TYR A 15 -8.66 5.94 4.69
N ALA A 16 -9.17 5.77 3.46
CA ALA A 16 -9.10 4.53 2.72
C ALA A 16 -7.65 4.12 2.42
N ALA A 17 -6.79 5.08 2.06
CA ALA A 17 -5.37 4.87 1.86
C ALA A 17 -4.67 4.40 3.14
N GLY A 18 -4.94 5.05 4.28
CA GLY A 18 -4.38 4.65 5.57
C GLY A 18 -4.79 3.24 5.98
N TRP A 19 -6.07 2.88 5.76
CA TRP A 19 -6.56 1.53 6.06
C TRP A 19 -5.96 0.46 5.15
N GLU A 20 -5.92 0.70 3.83
CA GLU A 20 -5.34 -0.22 2.84
C GLU A 20 -3.85 -0.48 3.13
N MET A 21 -3.08 0.57 3.44
CA MET A 21 -1.66 0.43 3.77
C MET A 21 -1.41 -0.22 5.13
N GLY A 22 -2.28 0.00 6.12
CA GLY A 22 -2.22 -0.72 7.39
C GLY A 22 -2.47 -2.22 7.24
N ALA A 23 -3.44 -2.59 6.40
CA ALA A 23 -3.72 -4.00 6.09
C ALA A 23 -2.56 -4.68 5.33
N LEU A 24 -1.95 -3.97 4.38
CA LEU A 24 -0.77 -4.45 3.66
C LEU A 24 0.41 -4.68 4.61
N ASP A 25 0.65 -3.76 5.56
CA ASP A 25 1.74 -3.89 6.55
C ASP A 25 1.57 -5.13 7.42
N VAL A 26 0.36 -5.36 7.96
CA VAL A 26 0.06 -6.57 8.74
C VAL A 26 0.29 -7.82 7.88
N THR A 27 -0.20 -7.82 6.64
CA THR A 27 -0.10 -8.96 5.74
C THR A 27 1.36 -9.32 5.44
N LEU A 28 2.19 -8.34 5.10
CA LEU A 28 3.61 -8.57 4.82
C LEU A 28 4.39 -8.94 6.08
N SER A 29 4.02 -8.41 7.24
CA SER A 29 4.67 -8.76 8.51
C SER A 29 4.42 -10.22 8.94
N ASP A 30 3.25 -10.79 8.59
CA ASP A 30 2.87 -12.16 8.94
C ASP A 30 3.25 -13.18 7.84
N ALA A 31 3.49 -12.73 6.60
CA ALA A 31 3.73 -13.60 5.44
C ALA A 31 5.04 -14.42 5.49
N ALA A 32 5.85 -14.31 6.55
CA ALA A 32 7.04 -15.13 6.81
C ALA A 32 8.01 -15.28 5.62
N GLY A 33 8.15 -14.23 4.79
CA GLY A 33 9.02 -14.23 3.61
C GLY A 33 8.43 -14.94 2.38
N SER A 34 7.14 -15.25 2.38
CA SER A 34 6.43 -15.79 1.21
C SER A 34 6.14 -14.69 0.19
N PHE A 35 6.06 -15.06 -1.10
CA PHE A 35 5.57 -14.17 -2.15
C PHE A 35 4.14 -13.70 -1.85
N HIS A 36 3.87 -12.41 -2.07
CA HIS A 36 2.56 -11.82 -1.85
C HIS A 36 2.17 -10.98 -3.06
N GLU A 37 0.89 -11.03 -3.45
CA GLU A 37 0.35 -10.16 -4.48
C GLU A 37 -1.07 -9.72 -4.16
N GLN A 38 -1.40 -8.48 -4.50
CA GLN A 38 -2.76 -7.93 -4.38
C GLN A 38 -2.95 -6.73 -5.30
N MET A 39 -4.21 -6.32 -5.48
CA MET A 39 -4.54 -5.05 -6.12
C MET A 39 -4.54 -3.94 -5.07
N ILE A 40 -3.98 -2.79 -5.43
CA ILE A 40 -3.96 -1.58 -4.60
C ILE A 40 -4.44 -0.39 -5.42
N HIS A 41 -4.91 0.66 -4.75
CA HIS A 41 -5.17 1.91 -5.45
C HIS A 41 -3.87 2.49 -6.03
N ALA A 42 -3.92 2.96 -7.27
CA ALA A 42 -2.75 3.50 -7.98
C ALA A 42 -2.10 4.66 -7.21
N ALA A 43 -2.91 5.49 -6.54
CA ALA A 43 -2.44 6.57 -5.66
C ALA A 43 -1.60 6.08 -4.47
N ASN A 44 -1.80 4.83 -4.04
CA ASN A 44 -1.10 4.23 -2.90
C ASN A 44 0.17 3.49 -3.31
N ALA A 45 0.48 3.37 -4.60
CA ALA A 45 1.68 2.69 -5.09
C ALA A 45 2.98 3.15 -4.41
N PRO A 46 3.25 4.48 -4.23
CA PRO A 46 4.45 4.92 -3.54
C PRO A 46 4.49 4.48 -2.07
N GLN A 47 3.34 4.43 -1.39
CA GLN A 47 3.28 3.99 0.01
C GLN A 47 3.41 2.47 0.14
N ALA A 48 2.81 1.72 -0.78
CA ALA A 48 2.91 0.26 -0.81
C ALA A 48 4.35 -0.22 -1.00
N ASP A 49 5.13 0.46 -1.83
CA ASP A 49 6.57 0.18 -2.00
C ASP A 49 7.35 0.41 -0.70
N LEU A 50 7.07 1.51 0.02
CA LEU A 50 7.68 1.78 1.33
C LEU A 50 7.30 0.71 2.38
N VAL A 51 6.04 0.27 2.40
CA VAL A 51 5.57 -0.79 3.31
C VAL A 51 6.25 -2.12 2.97
N ALA A 52 6.43 -2.43 1.69
CA ALA A 52 7.18 -3.61 1.26
C ALA A 52 8.63 -3.57 1.75
N MET A 53 9.34 -2.46 1.51
CA MET A 53 10.73 -2.29 1.95
C MET A 53 10.87 -2.37 3.47
N LYS A 54 9.96 -1.75 4.23
CA LYS A 54 9.92 -1.83 5.69
C LYS A 54 9.85 -3.28 6.18
N ASN A 55 9.08 -4.11 5.48
CA ASN A 55 8.90 -5.52 5.80
C ASN A 55 9.95 -6.43 5.16
N GLY A 56 11.01 -5.93 4.53
CA GLY A 56 12.06 -6.78 3.95
C GLY A 56 11.72 -7.39 2.59
N TYR A 57 10.72 -6.84 1.89
CA TYR A 57 10.32 -7.22 0.55
C TYR A 57 10.83 -6.23 -0.50
N THR A 58 10.99 -6.71 -1.72
CA THR A 58 11.08 -5.89 -2.94
C THR A 58 9.73 -5.97 -3.66
N ALA A 59 9.12 -4.82 -3.93
CA ALA A 59 7.86 -4.75 -4.66
C ALA A 59 8.08 -4.47 -6.16
N GLU A 60 7.22 -5.08 -6.98
CA GLU A 60 6.97 -4.74 -8.37
C GLU A 60 5.53 -4.24 -8.47
N ILE A 61 5.36 -3.00 -8.92
CA ILE A 61 4.05 -2.36 -9.02
C ILE A 61 3.75 -2.05 -10.48
N THR A 62 2.72 -2.69 -11.02
CA THR A 62 2.32 -2.55 -12.42
C THR A 62 0.96 -1.85 -12.49
N PRO A 63 0.85 -0.66 -13.11
CA PRO A 63 -0.44 -0.02 -13.35
C PRO A 63 -1.36 -0.91 -14.19
N VAL A 64 -2.60 -1.08 -13.76
CA VAL A 64 -3.64 -1.80 -14.50
C VAL A 64 -4.58 -0.83 -15.21
N ASP A 65 -5.00 0.22 -14.50
CA ASP A 65 -5.77 1.35 -15.02
C ASP A 65 -5.47 2.64 -14.23
N ASP A 66 -6.26 3.69 -14.44
CA ASP A 66 -6.08 5.01 -13.80
C ASP A 66 -6.26 4.98 -12.27
N ASN A 67 -6.96 3.97 -11.74
CA ASN A 67 -7.32 3.86 -10.33
C ASN A 67 -6.61 2.71 -9.61
N TRP A 68 -6.16 1.69 -10.33
CA TRP A 68 -5.65 0.46 -9.75
C TRP A 68 -4.27 0.05 -10.29
N SER A 69 -3.46 -0.48 -9.38
CA SER A 69 -2.19 -1.11 -9.67
C SER A 69 -2.15 -2.52 -9.10
N HIS A 70 -1.51 -3.43 -9.82
CA HIS A 70 -1.12 -4.73 -9.30
C HIS A 70 0.17 -4.57 -8.50
N PHE A 71 0.18 -5.05 -7.26
CA PHE A 71 1.32 -5.06 -6.36
C PHE A 71 1.79 -6.51 -6.18
N ALA A 72 3.07 -6.77 -6.43
CA ALA A 72 3.70 -8.06 -6.21
C ALA A 72 4.98 -7.89 -5.38
N ALA A 73 5.04 -8.52 -4.21
CA ALA A 73 6.16 -8.43 -3.28
C ALA A 73 6.89 -9.77 -3.17
N ARG A 74 8.20 -9.73 -3.39
CA ARG A 74 9.11 -10.87 -3.18
C ARG A 74 10.02 -10.59 -2.00
N TRP A 75 10.16 -11.57 -1.12
CA TRP A 75 11.05 -11.45 0.02
C TRP A 75 12.48 -11.20 -0.46
N ALA A 76 13.09 -10.11 0.02
CA ALA A 76 14.39 -9.64 -0.43
C ALA A 76 15.54 -10.11 0.46
N ALA A 77 15.27 -10.68 1.63
CA ALA A 77 16.31 -11.17 2.53
C ALA A 77 16.71 -12.62 2.20
N GLY A 78 17.91 -12.74 1.60
CA GLY A 78 18.82 -13.87 1.75
C GLY A 78 20.25 -13.35 1.55
N PRO A 79 21.26 -13.78 2.33
CA PRO A 79 21.39 -15.06 3.05
C PRO A 79 21.03 -15.05 4.53
#